data_AF-A0A3C1LB01-F1
#
_entry.id   AF-A0A3C1LB01-F1
#
_cell.length_a   1.000
_cell.length_b   1.000
_cell.length_c   1.000
_cell.angle_alpha   90.00
_cell.angle_beta   90.00
_cell.angle_gamma   90.00
#
_symmetry.space_group_name_H-M   'P 1'
#
loop_
_entity.id
_entity.type
_entity.pdbx_description
1 polymer ?
#
loop_
_entity_poly.entity_id
_entity_poly.type
_entity_poly.pdbx_seq_one_letter_code
_entity_poly.pdbx_strand_id
1 'polypeptide(L)'
;GTDLAPGVAGTAGITAVASGVKIELAVPGLPRRDGGEFYQVWLKNCDGSQLVPAGSFHELDRAVAWAGVAPADYPLLTVTKEVVAPPQDAAQGSSGEVVLKGAVGECPT
;
A
#
# COMPACT_ATOMS: atom_id res chain seq x y z
N GLY A 1 -3.69 -5.34 10.80
CA GLY A 1 -4.93 -4.91 10.14
C GLY A 1 -5.41 -3.62 10.76
N THR A 2 -6.53 -3.10 10.28
CA THR A 2 -7.29 -1.98 10.87
C THR A 2 -8.70 -2.47 11.21
N ASP A 3 -9.58 -1.57 11.65
CA ASP A 3 -11.00 -1.87 11.89
C ASP A 3 -11.75 -2.34 10.62
N LEU A 4 -11.24 -2.00 9.42
CA LEU A 4 -11.80 -2.45 8.14
C LEU A 4 -11.33 -3.86 7.73
N ALA A 5 -10.32 -4.40 8.40
CA ALA A 5 -9.82 -5.76 8.21
C ALA A 5 -9.27 -6.29 9.55
N PRO A 6 -10.14 -6.49 10.55
CA PRO A 6 -9.72 -6.89 11.89
C PRO A 6 -9.13 -8.30 11.83
N GLY A 7 -8.06 -8.52 12.60
CA GLY A 7 -7.37 -9.82 12.65
C GLY A 7 -6.50 -10.15 11.43
N VAL A 8 -6.53 -9.35 10.35
CA VAL A 8 -5.61 -9.53 9.22
C VAL A 8 -4.21 -9.05 9.60
N ALA A 9 -3.21 -9.88 9.34
CA ALA A 9 -1.79 -9.56 9.54
C ALA A 9 -0.98 -10.05 8.33
N GLY A 10 0.22 -9.51 8.18
CA GLY A 10 1.12 -9.89 7.10
C GLY A 10 2.51 -9.33 7.31
N THR A 11 3.41 -9.66 6.40
CA THR A 11 4.81 -9.22 6.40
C THR A 11 5.13 -8.45 5.13
N ALA A 12 6.10 -7.54 5.23
CA ALA A 12 6.66 -6.82 4.10
C ALA A 12 8.19 -6.98 4.10
N GLY A 13 8.75 -7.50 3.00
CA GLY A 13 10.18 -7.48 2.71
C GLY A 13 10.54 -6.27 1.86
N ILE A 14 11.52 -5.48 2.26
CA ILE A 14 11.85 -4.21 1.61
C ILE A 14 13.26 -4.29 1.02
N THR A 15 13.39 -3.97 -0.27
CA THR A 15 14.68 -3.91 -0.95
C THR A 15 14.80 -2.59 -1.71
N ALA A 16 15.69 -1.73 -1.25
CA ALA A 16 16.04 -0.51 -1.98
C ALA A 16 16.89 -0.86 -3.21
N VAL A 17 16.60 -0.21 -4.33
CA VAL A 17 17.34 -0.32 -5.60
C VAL A 17 17.58 1.08 -6.17
N ALA A 18 18.46 1.21 -7.17
CA ALA A 18 18.76 2.51 -7.77
C ALA A 18 17.53 3.24 -8.35
N SER A 19 16.52 2.48 -8.78
CA SER A 19 15.28 3.00 -9.37
C SER A 19 14.13 3.18 -8.38
N GLY A 20 14.35 2.99 -7.06
CA GLY A 20 13.32 3.10 -6.03
C GLY A 20 13.32 1.94 -5.05
N VAL A 21 12.14 1.40 -4.73
CA VAL A 21 11.97 0.33 -3.73
C VAL A 21 11.09 -0.80 -4.23
N LYS A 22 11.55 -2.04 -4.00
CA LYS A 22 10.77 -3.28 -4.12
C LYS A 22 10.16 -3.62 -2.76
N ILE A 23 8.88 -3.97 -2.74
CA ILE A 23 8.14 -4.33 -1.54
C ILE A 23 7.48 -5.69 -1.78
N GLU A 24 7.92 -6.72 -1.06
CA GLU A 24 7.37 -8.07 -1.12
C GLU A 24 6.37 -8.25 0.02
N LEU A 25 5.09 -8.36 -0.32
CA LEU A 25 3.98 -8.46 0.62
C LEU A 25 3.52 -9.91 0.73
N ALA A 26 3.25 -10.35 1.96
CA ALA A 26 2.54 -11.59 2.25
C ALA A 26 1.50 -11.32 3.33
N VAL A 27 0.23 -11.21 2.93
CA VAL A 27 -0.89 -10.89 3.81
C VAL A 27 -1.97 -11.97 3.67
N PRO A 28 -1.72 -13.17 4.20
CA PRO A 28 -2.66 -14.28 4.10
C PRO A 28 -3.99 -13.94 4.76
N GLY A 29 -5.09 -14.31 4.11
CA GLY A 29 -6.44 -14.15 4.67
C GLY A 29 -7.05 -12.76 4.50
N LEU A 30 -6.38 -11.85 3.78
CA LEU A 30 -7.05 -10.66 3.27
C LEU A 30 -7.99 -11.06 2.11
N PRO A 31 -9.30 -10.81 2.19
CA PRO A 31 -10.23 -11.25 1.16
C PRO A 31 -9.90 -10.70 -0.22
N ARG A 32 -9.99 -11.55 -1.25
CA ARG A 32 -9.85 -11.10 -2.64
C ARG A 32 -10.91 -10.05 -3.00
N ARG A 33 -10.55 -9.06 -3.81
CA ARG A 33 -11.44 -8.04 -4.39
C ARG A 33 -11.54 -8.26 -5.90
N ASP A 34 -12.75 -8.33 -6.44
CA ASP A 34 -13.03 -8.55 -7.87
C ASP A 34 -14.07 -7.52 -8.38
N GLY A 35 -14.42 -7.57 -9.67
CA GLY A 35 -15.54 -6.75 -10.19
C GLY A 35 -15.25 -5.25 -10.27
N GLY A 36 -13.99 -4.88 -10.53
CA GLY A 36 -13.55 -3.48 -10.55
C GLY A 36 -13.13 -2.95 -9.18
N GLU A 37 -13.20 -3.78 -8.14
CA GLU A 37 -12.59 -3.49 -6.84
C GLU A 37 -11.16 -4.03 -6.78
N PHE A 38 -10.27 -3.30 -6.10
CA PHE A 38 -8.89 -3.72 -5.89
C PHE A 38 -8.31 -3.17 -4.59
N TYR A 39 -7.12 -3.62 -4.24
CA TYR A 39 -6.26 -3.04 -3.23
C TYR A 39 -5.20 -2.17 -3.90
N GLN A 40 -4.92 -1.02 -3.31
CA GLN A 40 -3.78 -0.19 -3.69
C GLN A 40 -2.81 -0.11 -2.52
N VAL A 41 -1.54 -0.37 -2.79
CA VAL A 41 -0.47 -0.13 -1.82
C VAL A 41 -0.01 1.32 -2.00
N TRP A 42 0.24 1.99 -0.89
CA TRP A 42 0.72 3.35 -0.84
C TRP A 42 1.89 3.48 0.12
N LEU A 43 2.86 4.31 -0.26
CA LEU A 43 3.87 4.82 0.67
C LEU A 43 3.52 6.24 1.08
N LYS A 44 3.84 6.58 2.33
CA LYS A 44 3.61 7.89 2.95
C LYS A 44 4.87 8.39 3.61
N ASN A 45 5.08 9.70 3.53
CA ASN A 45 6.06 10.38 4.37
C ASN A 45 5.55 10.43 5.83
N CYS A 46 6.42 10.83 6.75
CA CYS A 46 6.13 10.73 8.19
C CYS A 46 4.98 11.61 8.68
N ASP A 47 4.77 12.78 8.09
CA ASP A 47 3.64 13.65 8.44
C ASP A 47 2.34 13.28 7.68
N GLY A 48 2.41 12.31 6.76
CA GLY A 48 1.27 11.82 5.98
C GLY A 48 0.74 12.81 4.94
N SER A 49 1.43 13.93 4.68
CA SER A 49 1.03 14.94 3.69
C SER A 49 1.27 14.51 2.24
N GLN A 50 2.13 13.51 2.02
CA GLN A 50 2.47 13.01 0.70
C GLN A 50 2.18 11.51 0.56
N LEU A 51 1.75 11.13 -0.63
CA LEU A 51 1.31 9.77 -0.95
C LEU A 51 1.89 9.32 -2.28
N VAL A 52 2.44 8.11 -2.33
CA VAL A 52 3.05 7.53 -3.53
C VAL A 52 2.41 6.17 -3.80
N PRO A 53 1.82 5.93 -4.99
CA PRO A 53 1.26 4.63 -5.34
C PRO A 53 2.37 3.58 -5.49
N ALA A 54 2.13 2.38 -4.98
CA ALA A 54 3.06 1.26 -4.98
C ALA A 54 2.39 -0.03 -5.50
N GLY A 55 1.64 0.05 -6.60
CA GLY A 55 0.99 -1.09 -7.24
C GLY A 55 -0.43 -1.41 -6.73
N SER A 56 -1.21 -2.03 -7.63
CA SER A 56 -2.59 -2.45 -7.40
C SER A 56 -2.73 -3.97 -7.52
N PHE A 57 -3.62 -4.56 -6.71
CA PHE A 57 -3.76 -6.01 -6.60
C PHE A 57 -5.20 -6.41 -6.28
N HIS A 58 -5.64 -7.56 -6.78
CA HIS A 58 -6.91 -8.16 -6.35
C HIS A 58 -6.77 -8.95 -5.03
N GLU A 59 -5.54 -9.32 -4.64
CA GLU A 59 -5.22 -10.06 -3.42
C GLU A 59 -3.77 -9.80 -3.01
N LEU A 60 -3.42 -10.06 -1.74
CA LEU A 60 -2.09 -9.78 -1.19
C LEU A 60 -1.44 -10.99 -0.49
N ASP A 61 -1.93 -12.21 -0.73
CA ASP A 61 -1.35 -13.43 -0.18
C ASP A 61 0.15 -13.54 -0.51
N ARG A 62 0.52 -13.21 -1.76
CA ARG A 62 1.89 -12.99 -2.24
C ARG A 62 1.89 -11.95 -3.35
N ALA A 63 2.45 -10.79 -3.08
CA ALA A 63 2.47 -9.68 -4.03
C ALA A 63 3.83 -8.96 -4.05
N VAL A 64 4.18 -8.37 -5.19
CA VAL A 64 5.38 -7.54 -5.34
C VAL A 64 4.96 -6.16 -5.82
N ALA A 65 5.17 -5.17 -4.96
CA ALA A 65 4.92 -3.77 -5.16
C ALA A 65 6.23 -3.03 -5.49
N TRP A 66 6.11 -1.93 -6.23
CA TRP A 66 7.23 -1.07 -6.60
C TRP A 66 6.84 0.39 -6.48
N ALA A 67 7.75 1.21 -5.96
CA ALA A 67 7.59 2.66 -5.94
C ALA A 67 8.90 3.36 -6.31
N GLY A 68 8.81 4.44 -7.09
CA GLY A 68 9.95 5.23 -7.55
C GLY A 68 10.44 6.26 -6.54
N VAL A 69 10.56 5.87 -5.27
CA VAL A 69 11.00 6.75 -4.18
C VAL A 69 11.98 6.03 -3.25
N ALA A 70 12.74 6.81 -2.48
CA ALA A 70 13.57 6.25 -1.41
C ALA A 70 12.68 5.88 -0.21
N PRO A 71 12.83 4.67 0.37
CA PRO A 71 12.04 4.26 1.53
C PRO A 71 12.33 5.08 2.79
N ALA A 72 13.48 5.77 2.85
CA ALA A 72 13.81 6.68 3.95
C ALA A 72 12.92 7.94 3.94
N ASP A 73 12.52 8.43 2.77
CA ASP A 73 11.67 9.63 2.64
C ASP A 73 10.18 9.28 2.80
N TYR A 74 9.80 8.04 2.48
CA TYR A 74 8.44 7.51 2.57
C TYR A 74 8.37 6.23 3.40
N PRO A 75 8.64 6.29 4.73
CA PRO A 75 8.82 5.10 5.56
C PRO A 75 7.52 4.44 6.00
N LEU A 76 6.35 5.03 5.75
CA LEU A 76 5.06 4.47 6.16
C LEU A 76 4.37 3.78 4.98
N LEU A 77 3.75 2.63 5.24
CA LEU A 77 3.00 1.87 4.23
C LEU A 77 1.55 1.73 4.64
N THR A 78 0.65 1.94 3.70
CA THR A 78 -0.77 1.65 3.86
C THR A 78 -1.31 0.87 2.67
N VAL A 79 -2.28 0.01 2.92
CA VAL A 79 -3.09 -0.61 1.86
C VAL A 79 -4.53 -0.16 2.02
N THR A 80 -5.13 0.32 0.94
CA THR A 80 -6.52 0.77 0.87
C THR A 80 -7.33 -0.11 -0.06
N LYS A 81 -8.66 -0.12 0.15
CA LYS A 81 -9.61 -0.62 -0.85
C LYS A 81 -9.88 0.48 -1.87
N GLU A 82 -9.87 0.15 -3.14
CA GLU A 82 -10.18 1.07 -4.22
C GLU A 82 -11.22 0.48 -5.18
N VAL A 83 -11.76 1.35 -6.04
CA VAL A 83 -12.68 1.01 -7.13
C VAL A 83 -12.19 1.67 -8.41
N VAL A 84 -12.31 0.97 -9.54
CA VAL A 84 -11.96 1.53 -10.85
C VAL A 84 -12.74 2.82 -11.10
N ALA A 85 -12.03 3.85 -11.57
CA ALA A 85 -12.61 5.14 -11.88
C ALA A 85 -12.20 5.59 -13.28
N PRO A 86 -13.01 6.43 -13.96
CA PRO A 86 -12.62 7.05 -15.21
C PRO A 86 -11.32 7.83 -15.10
N PRO A 87 -10.62 8.08 -16.23
CA PRO A 87 -9.46 8.96 -16.25
C PRO A 87 -9.76 10.32 -15.62
N GLN A 88 -8.79 10.86 -14.86
CA GLN A 88 -8.88 12.17 -14.20
C GLN A 88 -9.97 12.31 -13.14
N ASP A 89 -10.63 11.22 -12.76
CA ASP A 89 -11.51 11.20 -11.60
C ASP A 89 -10.70 11.29 -10.30
N ALA A 90 -11.18 12.06 -9.32
CA ALA A 90 -10.55 12.18 -8.02
C ALA A 90 -10.47 10.83 -7.27
N ALA A 91 -11.38 9.89 -7.58
CA ALA A 91 -11.36 8.51 -7.08
C ALA A 91 -10.18 7.69 -7.62
N GLN A 92 -9.38 8.22 -8.56
CA GLN A 92 -8.07 7.64 -8.88
C GLN A 92 -7.01 7.88 -7.78
N GLY A 93 -7.31 8.75 -6.81
CA GLY A 93 -6.55 8.89 -5.57
C GLY A 93 -6.93 7.83 -4.53
N SER A 94 -6.26 7.85 -3.38
CA SER A 94 -6.58 6.92 -2.28
C SER A 94 -7.99 7.17 -1.74
N SER A 95 -8.82 6.13 -1.64
CA SER A 95 -10.12 6.18 -0.95
C SER A 95 -10.03 6.55 0.54
N GLY A 96 -8.88 6.30 1.18
CA GLY A 96 -8.72 6.41 2.63
C GLY A 96 -9.29 5.22 3.40
N GLU A 97 -9.88 4.22 2.73
CA GLU A 97 -10.36 2.98 3.34
C GLU A 97 -9.20 2.02 3.64
N VAL A 98 -8.37 2.41 4.61
CA VAL A 98 -7.14 1.68 4.97
C VAL A 98 -7.48 0.36 5.66
N VAL A 99 -7.04 -0.76 5.09
CA VAL A 99 -7.16 -2.12 5.64
C VAL A 99 -5.89 -2.61 6.32
N LEU A 100 -4.73 -2.08 5.92
CA LEU A 100 -3.42 -2.41 6.50
C LEU A 100 -2.60 -1.14 6.70
N LYS A 101 -1.85 -1.12 7.80
CA LYS A 101 -0.81 -0.13 8.09
C LYS A 101 0.46 -0.88 8.46
N GLY A 102 1.59 -0.35 8.05
CA GLY A 102 2.92 -0.86 8.37
C GLY A 102 3.96 0.22 8.16
N ALA A 103 5.22 -0.17 8.36
CA ALA A 103 6.36 0.70 8.12
C ALA A 103 7.38 -0.06 7.25
N VAL A 104 8.01 0.67 6.34
CA VAL A 104 9.13 0.22 5.48
C VAL A 104 10.45 0.90 5.87
N GLY A 105 10.39 1.83 6.81
CA GLY A 105 11.50 2.55 7.44
C GLY A 105 11.06 3.14 8.77
N GLU A 106 11.82 4.09 9.30
CA GLU A 106 11.54 4.76 10.57
C GLU A 106 11.16 6.22 10.34
N CYS A 107 10.26 6.73 11.18
CA CYS A 107 10.01 8.16 11.26
C CYS A 107 10.89 8.80 12.34
N PRO A 108 11.47 9.98 12.08
CA PRO A 108 12.15 10.75 13.11
C PRO A 108 11.17 11.02 14.27
N THR A 109 11.62 10.79 15.49
CA THR A 109 10.91 11.14 16.74
C THR A 109 10.95 12.63 17.01
#